data_AF-A0A2S8JAW2-F1
#
_entry.id   AF-A0A2S8JAW2-F1
#
_cell.length_a   1.000
_cell.length_b   1.000
_cell.length_c   1.000
_cell.angle_alpha   90.00
_cell.angle_beta   90.00
_cell.angle_gamma   90.00
#
_symmetry.space_group_name_H-M   'P 1'
#
loop_
_entity.id
_entity.type
_entity.pdbx_description
1 polymer ?
#
loop_
_entity_poly.entity_id
_entity_poly.type
_entity_poly.pdbx_seq_one_letter_code
_entity_poly.pdbx_strand_id
1 'polypeptide(L)' 'MKKQNCPECNQSVEVRHNGEEQINDRTSPWIFVDHLRNDQRGDTVFRNPCPGGGKNDWTAANSM' A
#
# COMPACT_ATOMS: atom_id res chain seq x y z
N MET A 1 -13.44 6.85 -4.15
CA MET A 1 -12.16 6.36 -3.60
C MET A 1 -11.78 5.08 -4.34
N LYS A 2 -10.53 4.96 -4.78
CA LYS A 2 -10.03 3.77 -5.50
C LYS A 2 -9.38 2.83 -4.48
N LYS A 3 -9.59 1.51 -4.62
CA LYS A 3 -8.93 0.48 -3.80
C LYS A 3 -8.00 -0.36 -4.67
N GLN A 4 -6.86 -0.73 -4.13
CA GLN A 4 -5.89 -1.63 -4.78
C GLN A 4 -5.32 -2.60 -3.76
N ASN A 5 -4.94 -3.80 -4.22
CA ASN A 5 -4.26 -4.74 -3.35
C ASN A 5 -2.81 -4.28 -3.14
N CYS A 6 -2.41 -4.14 -1.88
CA CYS A 6 -1.02 -3.87 -1.57
C CYS A 6 -0.17 -5.13 -1.85
N PRO A 7 0.87 -5.06 -2.68
CA PRO A 7 1.71 -6.23 -2.99
C PRO A 7 2.51 -6.75 -1.78
N GLU A 8 2.73 -5.93 -0.75
CA GLU A 8 3.48 -6.29 0.47
C GLU A 8 2.70 -7.21 1.41
N CYS A 9 1.39 -6.99 1.57
CA CYS A 9 0.60 -7.74 2.54
C CYS A 9 -0.69 -8.33 1.94
N ASN A 10 -0.88 -8.19 0.63
CA ASN A 10 -2.03 -8.68 -0.15
C ASN A 10 -3.40 -8.25 0.38
N GLN A 11 -3.47 -7.12 1.09
CA GLN A 11 -4.73 -6.55 1.58
C GLN A 11 -5.27 -5.50 0.60
N SER A 12 -6.60 -5.39 0.48
CA SER A 12 -7.23 -4.33 -0.30
C SER A 12 -7.22 -3.02 0.48
N VAL A 13 -6.48 -2.03 -0.01
CA VAL A 13 -6.21 -0.76 0.66
C VAL A 13 -6.72 0.40 -0.18
N GLU A 14 -7.14 1.48 0.46
CA GLU A 14 -7.49 2.70 -0.23
C GLU A 14 -6.24 3.41 -0.77
N VAL A 15 -6.29 3.78 -2.04
CA VAL A 15 -5.23 4.54 -2.68
C VAL A 15 -5.69 5.96 -2.98
N ARG A 16 -4.76 6.90 -2.86
CA ARG A 16 -4.97 8.31 -3.18
C ARG A 16 -3.99 8.74 -4.25
N HIS A 17 -4.43 9.64 -5.12
CA HIS A 17 -3.54 10.28 -6.07
C HIS A 17 -2.58 11.20 -5.31
N ASN A 18 -1.26 11.03 -5.47
CA ASN A 18 -0.25 11.86 -4.81
C ASN A 18 -0.15 13.28 -5.42
N GLY A 19 -0.80 13.51 -6.58
CA GLY A 19 -0.85 14.80 -7.25
C GLY A 19 0.31 15.04 -8.22
N GLU A 20 1.22 14.07 -8.35
CA GLU A 20 2.32 14.12 -9.31
C GLU A 20 1.87 13.49 -10.63
N GLU A 21 1.92 14.25 -11.73
CA GLU A 21 1.47 13.80 -13.07
C GLU A 21 2.53 12.97 -13.82
N GLN A 22 3.64 12.62 -13.19
CA GLN A 22 4.68 11.79 -13.81
C GLN A 22 4.33 10.29 -13.72
N ILE A 23 3.34 9.91 -14.54
CA ILE A 23 2.92 8.52 -14.67
C ILE A 23 3.81 7.83 -15.71
N ASN A 24 4.63 6.88 -15.27
CA ASN A 24 5.25 5.89 -16.15
C ASN A 24 4.90 4.49 -15.65
N ASP A 25 5.27 3.45 -16.40
CA ASP A 25 4.95 2.04 -16.06
C ASP A 25 5.46 1.60 -14.67
N ARG A 26 6.40 2.37 -14.08
CA ARG A 26 6.99 2.13 -12.76
C ARG A 26 6.55 3.16 -11.70
N THR A 27 5.87 4.24 -12.08
CA THR A 27 5.38 5.27 -11.17
C THR A 27 3.90 5.50 -11.36
N SER A 28 3.09 4.61 -10.78
CA SER A 28 1.67 4.87 -10.59
C SER A 28 1.52 6.08 -9.65
N PRO A 29 0.65 7.05 -9.95
CA PRO A 29 0.44 8.22 -9.09
C PRO A 29 -0.44 7.87 -7.88
N TRP A 30 -0.89 6.61 -7.78
CA TRP A 30 -1.74 6.11 -6.71
C TRP A 30 -0.88 5.56 -5.58
N ILE A 31 -0.93 6.20 -4.41
CA ILE A 31 -0.23 5.77 -3.20
C ILE A 31 -1.18 5.15 -2.18
N PHE A 32 -0.73 4.12 -1.47
CA PHE A 32 -1.49 3.48 -0.39
C PHE A 32 -1.55 4.38 0.85
N VAL A 33 -2.74 4.90 1.17
CA VAL A 33 -2.93 5.80 2.32
C VAL A 33 -3.40 5.01 3.53
N ASP A 34 -2.88 5.35 4.72
CA ASP A 34 -3.22 4.73 6.01
C ASP A 34 -3.17 3.20 5.98
N HIS A 35 -2.14 2.66 5.32
CA HIS A 35 -1.99 1.24 5.14
C HIS A 35 -1.41 0.57 6.38
N LEU A 36 -2.29 0.07 7.25
CA LEU A 36 -1.93 -0.87 8.31
C LEU A 36 -2.09 -2.30 7.80
N ARG A 37 -1.14 -3.17 8.13
CA ARG A 37 -1.25 -4.62 7.96
C ARG A 37 -1.72 -5.25 9.26
N ASN A 38 -2.64 -6.22 9.14
CA ASN A 38 -3.09 -7.02 10.28
C ASN A 38 -2.16 -8.23 10.42
N ASP A 39 -1.46 -8.32 11.55
CA ASP A 39 -0.64 -9.45 11.93
C ASP A 39 -1.39 -10.22 13.04
N GLN A 40 -1.89 -11.41 12.70
CA GLN A 40 -2.62 -12.25 13.64
C GLN A 40 -1.63 -13.15 14.40
N ARG A 41 -1.55 -12.96 15.72
CA ARG A 41 -0.70 -13.75 16.61
C ARG A 41 -1.59 -14.41 17.66
N GLY A 42 -1.94 -15.66 17.42
CA GLY A 42 -2.98 -16.36 18.19
C GLY A 42 -4.34 -15.68 18.01
N ASP A 43 -4.98 -15.32 19.13
CA ASP A 43 -6.29 -14.66 19.14
C ASP A 43 -6.21 -13.12 19.07
N THR A 44 -5.00 -12.55 19.00
CA THR A 44 -4.81 -11.09 18.97
C THR A 44 -4.44 -10.62 17.57
N VAL A 45 -5.11 -9.57 17.10
CA VAL A 45 -4.78 -8.88 15.84
C VAL A 45 -3.98 -7.63 16.14
N PHE A 46 -2.72 -7.60 15.71
CA PHE A 46 -1.86 -6.43 15.79
C PHE A 46 -1.95 -5.64 14.48
N ARG A 47 -2.23 -4.34 14.59
CA ARG A 47 -2.22 -3.43 13.44
C ARG A 47 -0.88 -2.72 13.39
N ASN A 48 -0.02 -3.13 12.46
CA ASN A 48 1.30 -2.54 12.25
C ASN A 48 1.31 -1.73 10.96
N PRO A 49 2.11 -0.66 10.83
CA PRO A 49 2.33 0.01 9.56
C PRO A 49 2.80 -1.00 8.50
N CYS A 50 2.16 -1.01 7.33
CA CYS A 50 2.64 -1.79 6.22
C CYS A 50 3.84 -1.08 5.57
N PRO A 51 4.92 -1.79 5.18
CA PRO A 51 6.03 -1.22 4.43
C PRO A 51 5.59 -0.55 3.12
N GLY A 52 4.48 -1.00 2.54
CA GLY A 52 3.86 -0.42 1.35
C GLY A 52 3.07 0.88 1.59
N GLY A 53 2.88 1.29 2.84
CA GLY A 53 2.21 2.55 3.17
C GLY A 53 2.96 3.76 2.64
N GLY A 54 2.24 4.70 2.02
CA GLY A 54 2.81 5.91 1.40
C GLY A 54 3.52 5.67 0.06
N LYS A 55 3.58 4.42 -0.42
CA LYS A 55 4.18 4.04 -1.70
C LYS A 55 3.09 3.74 -2.73
N ASN A 56 3.47 3.74 -4.01
CA ASN A 56 2.62 3.21 -5.07
C ASN A 56 2.79 1.70 -5.25
N ASP A 57 2.00 1.10 -6.12
CA ASP A 57 2.04 -0.34 -6.45
C ASP A 57 3.45 -0.85 -6.77
N TRP A 58 4.18 -0.19 -7.67
CA TRP A 58 5.52 -0.63 -8.08
C TRP A 58 6.53 -0.50 -6.94
N THR A 59 6.56 0.64 -6.25
CA THR A 59 7.51 0.88 -5.16
C THR A 59 7.21 -0.01 -3.96
N ALA A 60 5.93 -0.30 -3.69
CA ALA A 60 5.53 -1.29 -2.70
C ALA A 60 5.93 -2.70 -3.13
N ALA A 61 5.80 -3.08 -4.41
CA ALA A 61 6.21 -4.41 -4.86
C ALA A 61 7.74 -4.63 -4.85
N ASN A 62 8.52 -3.54 -4.84
CA ASN A 62 9.98 -3.56 -4.87
C ASN A 62 10.61 -3.05 -3.56
N SER A 63 9.82 -2.88 -2.50
CA SER A 63 10.34 -2.46 -1.20
C SER A 63 10.79 -3.65 -0.36
N MET A 64 11.92 -4.25 -0.73
CA MET A 64 12.61 -5.20 0.14
C MET A 64 13.01 -4.57 1.48
#